data_AF-A0A485LMW9-F1
#
_entry.id   AF-A0A485LMW9-F1
#
_cell.length_a   1.000
_cell.length_b   1.000
_cell.length_c   1.000
_cell.angle_alpha   90.00
_cell.angle_beta   90.00
_cell.angle_gamma   90.00
#
_symmetry.space_group_name_H-M   'P 1'
#
loop_
_entity.id
_entity.type
_entity.pdbx_description
1 polymer ?
#
loop_
_entity_poly.entity_id
_entity_poly.type
_entity_poly.pdbx_seq_one_letter_code
_entity_poly.pdbx_strand_id
1 'polypeptide(L)' 'MSLIRNLVKYPNEVKAMQALFNKNPHLVGAENPTFLKGNNDKNIFYATIGLVSFGGVQVLRGFWNMSWGVGKAE' A
#
# COMPACT_ATOMS: atom_id res chain seq x y z
N MET A 1 27.38 30.62 17.92
CA MET A 1 27.02 29.38 18.66
C MET A 1 25.51 29.20 18.50
N SER A 2 25.03 28.25 17.68
CA SER A 2 23.59 28.13 17.38
C SER A 2 22.82 27.39 18.50
N LEU A 3 21.80 28.06 19.05
CA LEU A 3 20.97 27.69 20.21
C LEU A 3 19.87 26.64 19.92
N ILE A 4 19.83 26.07 18.72
CA ILE A 4 18.74 25.20 18.25
C ILE A 4 19.31 23.81 17.93
N ARG A 5 19.82 23.10 18.95
CA ARG A 5 20.17 21.67 18.81
C ARG A 5 19.26 20.88 19.77
N ASN A 6 18.57 19.86 19.24
CA ASN A 6 17.69 18.91 19.96
C ASN A 6 16.17 19.22 20.07
N LEU A 7 15.55 19.96 19.15
CA LEU A 7 14.08 20.09 19.09
C LEU A 7 13.37 18.86 18.49
N VAL A 8 14.09 17.96 17.83
CA VAL A 8 13.52 16.77 17.19
C VAL A 8 14.16 15.55 17.81
N LYS A 9 13.34 14.71 18.46
CA LYS A 9 13.74 13.46 19.13
C LYS A 9 14.31 12.41 18.16
N TYR A 10 13.94 12.50 16.89
CA TYR A 10 14.34 11.58 15.83
C TYR A 10 15.06 12.30 14.71
N PRO A 11 16.03 11.66 14.04
CA PRO A 11 16.69 12.23 12.87
C PRO A 11 15.66 12.50 11.75
N ASN A 12 15.92 13.55 10.97
CA ASN A 12 15.09 13.88 9.80
C ASN A 12 15.47 12.99 8.61
N GLU A 13 14.57 12.08 8.25
CA GLU A 13 14.75 11.13 7.14
C GLU A 13 14.26 11.68 5.77
N VAL A 14 13.74 12.91 5.71
CA VAL A 14 13.11 13.46 4.49
C VAL A 14 14.07 13.44 3.30
N LYS A 15 15.33 13.84 3.49
CA LYS A 15 16.34 13.82 2.41
C LYS A 15 16.63 12.40 1.93
N ALA A 16 16.67 11.43 2.84
CA ALA A 16 16.89 10.02 2.49
C ALA A 16 15.71 9.45 1.69
N MET A 17 14.47 9.78 2.10
CA MET A 17 13.26 9.39 1.37
C MET A 17 13.20 10.04 -0.01
N GLN A 18 13.49 11.34 -0.11
CA GLN A 18 13.55 12.03 -1.40
C GLN A 18 14.57 11.39 -2.36
N ALA A 19 15.74 11.00 -1.85
CA ALA A 19 16.74 10.29 -2.65
C ALA A 19 16.24 8.93 -3.15
N LEU A 20 15.49 8.19 -2.33
CA LEU A 20 14.89 6.92 -2.73
C LEU A 20 13.86 7.10 -3.85
N PHE A 21 12.95 8.07 -3.70
CA PHE A 21 11.88 8.28 -4.69
C PHE A 21 12.38 8.89 -6.01
N ASN A 22 13.50 9.64 -5.97
CA ASN A 22 14.11 10.30 -7.13
C ASN A 22 15.29 9.53 -7.75
N LYS A 23 15.62 8.33 -7.25
CA LYS A 23 16.82 7.57 -7.66
C LYS A 23 16.89 7.30 -9.17
N ASN A 24 15.76 7.03 -9.81
CA ASN A 24 15.66 6.76 -11.24
C ASN A 24 14.67 7.76 -11.89
N PRO A 25 15.09 9.00 -12.17
CA PRO A 25 14.19 10.05 -12.66
C PRO A 25 13.79 9.86 -14.14
N HIS A 26 14.53 9.05 -14.88
CA HIS A 26 14.27 8.73 -16.29
C HIS A 26 13.26 7.58 -16.46
N LEU A 27 13.03 6.76 -15.42
CA LEU A 27 12.02 5.71 -15.44
C LEU A 27 10.70 6.29 -14.95
N VAL A 28 9.69 6.29 -15.80
CA VAL A 28 8.37 6.90 -15.53
C VAL A 28 7.27 5.88 -15.76
N GLY A 29 6.22 5.94 -14.94
CA GLY A 29 5.05 5.08 -15.11
C GLY A 29 5.35 3.62 -14.80
N ALA A 30 5.15 2.73 -15.77
CA ALA A 30 5.23 1.28 -15.59
C ALA A 30 6.64 0.76 -15.26
N GLU A 31 7.67 1.49 -15.68
CA GLU A 31 9.07 1.10 -15.48
C GLU A 31 9.56 1.37 -14.05
N ASN A 32 8.86 2.25 -13.31
CA ASN A 32 9.20 2.60 -11.92
C ASN A 32 7.96 3.12 -11.16
N PRO A 33 6.95 2.28 -10.93
CA PRO A 33 5.70 2.70 -10.29
C PRO A 33 5.95 3.19 -8.87
N THR A 34 5.42 4.36 -8.53
CA THR A 34 5.63 5.01 -7.23
C THR A 34 5.23 4.12 -6.05
N PHE A 35 4.20 3.30 -6.22
CA PHE A 35 3.66 2.41 -5.18
C PHE A 35 4.46 1.12 -4.95
N LEU A 36 5.61 0.93 -5.62
CA LEU A 36 6.51 -0.21 -5.39
C LEU A 36 7.96 0.22 -5.05
N LYS A 37 8.20 1.51 -4.79
CA LYS A 37 9.56 2.05 -4.63
C LYS A 37 10.19 1.73 -3.27
N GLY A 38 9.38 1.62 -2.22
CA GLY A 38 9.83 1.27 -0.88
C GLY A 38 10.14 -0.23 -0.75
N ASN A 39 11.07 -0.57 0.14
CA ASN A 39 11.49 -1.96 0.37
C ASN A 39 10.33 -2.89 0.79
N ASN A 40 9.30 -2.36 1.47
CA ASN A 40 8.15 -3.15 1.94
C ASN A 40 6.90 -2.97 1.07
N ASP A 41 6.91 -2.04 0.12
CA ASP A 41 5.72 -1.68 -0.67
C ASP A 41 5.20 -2.87 -1.47
N LYS A 42 6.10 -3.71 -1.98
CA LYS A 42 5.76 -4.93 -2.72
C LYS A 42 4.95 -5.92 -1.87
N ASN A 43 5.32 -6.10 -0.60
CA ASN A 43 4.61 -6.99 0.30
C ASN A 43 3.22 -6.44 0.62
N ILE A 44 3.13 -5.13 0.89
CA ILE A 44 1.86 -4.44 1.14
C ILE A 44 0.94 -4.55 -0.08
N PHE A 45 1.49 -4.37 -1.28
CA PHE A 45 0.74 -4.47 -2.53
C PHE A 45 0.14 -5.86 -2.72
N TYR A 46 0.95 -6.92 -2.57
CA TYR A 46 0.44 -8.30 -2.68
C TYR A 46 -0.56 -8.66 -1.59
N ALA A 47 -0.35 -8.20 -0.34
CA ALA A 47 -1.32 -8.36 0.73
C ALA A 47 -2.66 -7.69 0.39
N THR A 48 -2.61 -6.48 -0.19
CA THR A 48 -3.80 -5.72 -0.61
C THR A 48 -4.56 -6.46 -1.71
N ILE A 49 -3.87 -6.99 -2.72
CA ILE A 49 -4.48 -7.84 -3.76
C ILE A 49 -5.16 -9.07 -3.14
N GLY A 50 -4.51 -9.72 -2.16
CA GLY A 50 -5.09 -10.85 -1.45
C GLY A 50 -6.39 -10.49 -0.74
N LEU A 51 -6.42 -9.37 -0.02
CA LEU A 51 -7.63 -8.90 0.68
C LEU A 51 -8.75 -8.51 -0.28
N VAL A 52 -8.44 -7.79 -1.36
CA VAL A 52 -9.44 -7.36 -2.36
C VAL A 52 -10.01 -8.57 -3.10
N SER A 53 -9.17 -9.51 -3.52
CA SER A 53 -9.64 -10.72 -4.21
C SER A 53 -10.49 -11.59 -3.29
N PHE A 54 -10.09 -11.79 -2.04
CA PHE A 54 -10.89 -12.50 -1.05
C PHE A 54 -12.24 -11.81 -0.79
N GLY A 55 -12.24 -10.49 -0.59
CA GLY A 55 -13.46 -9.70 -0.44
C GLY A 55 -14.39 -9.82 -1.65
N GLY A 56 -13.84 -9.75 -2.86
CA GLY A 56 -14.58 -9.95 -4.11
C GLY A 56 -15.26 -11.32 -4.18
N VAL A 57 -14.56 -12.39 -3.78
CA VAL A 57 -15.15 -13.74 -3.71
C VAL A 57 -16.31 -13.79 -2.71
N GLN A 58 -16.20 -13.15 -1.55
CA GLN A 58 -17.29 -13.11 -0.58
C GLN A 58 -18.51 -12.35 -1.10
N VAL A 59 -18.30 -11.23 -1.81
CA VAL A 59 -19.38 -10.46 -2.44
C VAL A 59 -20.10 -11.30 -3.50
N LEU A 60 -19.35 -11.97 -4.39
CA LEU A 60 -19.93 -12.86 -5.40
C LEU A 60 -20.70 -14.01 -4.77
N ARG A 61 -20.16 -14.65 -3.72
CA ARG A 61 -20.85 -15.68 -2.96
C ARG A 61 -22.14 -15.14 -2.31
N GLY A 62 -22.10 -13.92 -1.79
CA GLY A 62 -23.26 -13.24 -1.23
C GLY A 62 -24.36 -13.04 -2.28
N PHE A 63 -24.01 -12.53 -3.47
CA PHE A 63 -24.96 -12.39 -4.58
C PHE A 63 -25.56 -13.72 -5.01
N TRP A 64 -24.75 -14.77 -5.12
CA TRP A 64 -25.23 -16.12 -5.40
C TRP A 64 -26.25 -16.58 -4.34
N ASN A 65 -25.88 -16.53 -3.07
CA ASN A 65 -26.79 -16.96 -2.00
C ASN A 65 -28.12 -16.18 -2.01
N MET A 66 -28.08 -14.87 -2.29
CA MET A 66 -29.28 -14.04 -2.43
C MET A 66 -30.14 -14.43 -3.64
N SER A 67 -29.54 -14.71 -4.81
CA SER A 67 -30.30 -15.05 -6.02
C SER A 67 -30.97 -16.42 -5.97
N TRP A 68 -30.40 -17.39 -5.23
CA TRP A 68 -31.03 -18.70 -5.00
C TRP A 68 -31.78 -18.80 -3.66
N GLY A 69 -31.78 -17.74 -2.85
CA GLY A 69 -32.43 -17.72 -1.54
C GLY A 69 -31.82 -18.71 -0.53
N VAL A 70 -30.56 -19.10 -0.71
CA VAL A 70 -29.85 -20.11 0.09
C VAL A 70 -29.15 -19.45 1.28
N GLY A 71 -29.09 -20.14 2.42
CA GLY A 71 -28.31 -19.70 3.59
C GLY A 71 -29.00 -18.66 4.47
N LYS A 72 -30.33 -18.57 4.40
CA LYS A 72 -31.13 -17.87 5.42
C LYS A 72 -31.04 -18.67 6.72
N ALA A 73 -30.64 -18.02 7.81
CA ALA A 73 -30.86 -18.58 9.14
C ALA A 73 -32.35 -18.43 9.46
N GLU A 74 -32.96 -19.49 9.98
CA GLU A 74 -34.36 -19.50 10.46
C GLU A 74 -34.58 -18.49 11.58
#